data_AF-A0A0E0QZ70-F1
#
_entry.id   AF-A0A0E0QZ70-F1
#
_cell.length_a   1.000
_cell.length_b   1.000
_cell.length_c   1.000
_cell.angle_alpha   90.00
_cell.angle_beta   90.00
_cell.angle_gamma   90.00
#
_symmetry.space_group_name_H-M   'P 1'
#
loop_
_entity.id
_entity.type
_entity.pdbx_description
1 polymer ?
#
loop_
_entity_poly.entity_id
_entity_poly.type
_entity_poly.pdbx_seq_one_letter_code
_entity_poly.pdbx_strand_id
1 'polypeptide(L)'
;MENEFQDICDVCPEKLPNYETKIKSFFEEHLHTDEEIRYCLEGSGYFDVRDQNDQWIRIALKKGGMIVLPAGMYHRFTLDTDNYIKAMRLFVGDPVWTPYNRPHDHLPARKEFLAKLLKSEGENQAVEGF
;
A
#
# COMPACT_ATOMS: atom_id res chain seq x y z
N MET A 1 8.79 -27.74 2.07
CA MET A 1 9.23 -26.36 2.34
C MET A 1 8.09 -25.49 1.85
N GLU A 2 7.23 -25.06 2.76
CA GLU A 2 6.10 -24.18 2.44
C GLU A 2 6.65 -22.83 1.96
N ASN A 3 6.04 -22.25 0.92
CA ASN A 3 6.52 -21.04 0.29
C ASN A 3 6.36 -19.83 1.23
N GLU A 4 7.45 -19.37 1.84
CA GLU A 4 7.51 -18.26 2.82
C GLU A 4 7.25 -16.86 2.23
N PHE A 5 7.01 -16.73 0.93
CA PHE A 5 6.88 -15.42 0.25
C PHE A 5 5.44 -14.89 0.16
N GLN A 6 4.47 -15.60 0.74
CA GLN A 6 3.07 -15.17 0.71
C GLN A 6 2.27 -15.67 1.91
N ASP A 7 1.21 -14.95 2.26
CA ASP A 7 0.14 -15.46 3.10
C ASP A 7 -1.24 -14.91 2.72
N ILE A 8 -2.29 -15.44 3.34
CA ILE A 8 -3.68 -15.03 3.11
C ILE A 8 -4.20 -14.30 4.34
N CYS A 9 -4.84 -13.15 4.12
CA CYS A 9 -5.45 -12.33 5.15
C CYS A 9 -6.91 -12.04 4.79
N ASP A 10 -7.83 -12.47 5.66
CA ASP A 10 -9.23 -12.03 5.63
C ASP A 10 -9.37 -10.79 6.53
N VAL A 11 -9.88 -9.70 5.96
CA VAL A 11 -10.18 -8.46 6.68
C VAL A 11 -11.69 -8.26 6.69
N CYS A 12 -12.30 -8.63 7.82
CA CYS A 12 -13.67 -8.27 8.21
C CYS A 12 -13.81 -8.39 9.74
N PRO A 13 -14.87 -7.82 10.34
CA PRO A 13 -15.07 -7.83 11.79
C PRO A 13 -15.00 -9.21 12.43
N GLU A 14 -15.51 -10.24 11.76
CA GLU A 14 -15.65 -11.60 12.31
C GLU A 14 -14.36 -12.43 12.20
N LYS A 15 -13.50 -12.14 11.21
CA LYS A 15 -12.36 -13.00 10.87
C LYS A 15 -11.00 -12.41 11.27
N LEU A 16 -10.88 -11.08 11.35
CA LEU A 16 -9.60 -10.43 11.64
C LEU A 16 -9.38 -10.29 13.16
N PRO A 17 -8.36 -10.92 13.76
CA PRO A 17 -8.06 -10.73 15.18
C PRO A 17 -7.71 -9.27 15.48
N ASN A 18 -8.27 -8.72 16.56
CA ASN A 18 -8.15 -7.31 16.93
C ASN A 18 -8.62 -6.35 15.82
N TYR A 19 -9.69 -6.71 15.11
CA TYR A 19 -10.23 -5.97 13.96
C TYR A 19 -10.27 -4.45 14.18
N GLU A 20 -10.92 -3.99 15.25
CA GLU A 20 -11.09 -2.56 15.54
C GLU A 20 -9.78 -1.78 15.64
N THR A 21 -8.75 -2.40 16.22
CA THR A 21 -7.42 -1.80 16.33
C THR A 21 -6.71 -1.84 14.98
N LYS A 22 -6.76 -2.99 14.29
CA LYS A 22 -6.07 -3.18 13.00
C LYS A 22 -6.64 -2.30 11.90
N ILE A 23 -7.97 -2.24 11.76
CA ILE A 23 -8.61 -1.45 10.71
C ILE A 23 -8.32 0.05 10.89
N LYS A 24 -8.22 0.52 12.14
CA LYS A 24 -7.78 1.89 12.44
C LYS A 24 -6.32 2.11 12.04
N SER A 25 -5.42 1.18 12.38
CA SER A 25 -4.01 1.30 11.96
C SER A 25 -3.82 1.23 10.45
N PHE A 26 -4.64 0.45 9.73
CA PHE A 26 -4.60 0.39 8.27
C PHE A 26 -5.02 1.72 7.64
N PHE A 27 -5.97 2.43 8.26
CA PHE A 27 -6.49 3.69 7.74
C PHE A 27 -5.69 4.93 8.16
N GLU A 28 -4.88 4.84 9.22
CA GLU A 28 -3.93 5.88 9.55
C GLU A 28 -2.91 6.03 8.42
N GLU A 29 -2.61 7.26 7.98
CA GLU A 29 -1.66 7.46 6.88
C GLU A 29 -0.26 7.03 7.30
N HIS A 30 0.32 6.08 6.58
CA HIS A 30 1.61 5.48 6.91
C HIS A 30 2.44 5.15 5.66
N LEU A 31 3.69 4.76 5.88
CA LEU A 31 4.56 4.19 4.86
C LEU A 31 5.23 2.91 5.38
N HIS A 32 5.77 2.13 4.45
CA HIS A 32 6.63 0.98 4.71
C HIS A 32 8.03 1.19 4.10
N THR A 33 9.02 0.50 4.67
CA THR A 33 10.40 0.47 4.13
C THR A 33 10.57 -0.50 2.96
N ASP A 34 9.56 -1.33 2.73
CA ASP A 34 9.49 -2.37 1.72
C ASP A 34 8.19 -2.18 0.91
N GLU A 35 8.05 -2.92 -0.20
CA GLU A 35 6.84 -2.86 -1.01
C GLU A 35 5.63 -3.45 -0.28
N GLU A 36 4.48 -2.79 -0.41
CA GLU A 36 3.20 -3.34 0.01
C GLU A 36 2.49 -3.96 -1.20
N ILE A 37 2.58 -5.29 -1.31
CA ILE A 37 2.00 -6.06 -2.40
C ILE A 37 0.73 -6.77 -1.94
N ARG A 38 -0.37 -6.56 -2.66
CA ARG A 38 -1.68 -7.16 -2.36
C ARG A 38 -2.36 -7.66 -3.62
N TYR A 39 -2.82 -8.90 -3.58
CA TYR A 39 -3.67 -9.49 -4.60
C TYR A 39 -5.03 -9.84 -4.00
N CYS A 40 -6.10 -9.26 -4.54
CA CYS A 40 -7.45 -9.44 -4.01
C CYS A 40 -8.07 -10.74 -4.55
N LEU A 41 -8.29 -11.70 -3.65
CA LEU A 41 -8.89 -13.00 -3.95
C LEU A 41 -10.42 -12.94 -3.92
N GLU A 42 -10.99 -12.18 -2.99
CA GLU A 42 -12.43 -11.98 -2.78
C GLU A 42 -12.70 -10.61 -2.16
N GLY A 43 -13.92 -10.09 -2.34
CA GLY A 43 -14.34 -8.82 -1.76
C GLY A 43 -13.66 -7.61 -2.41
N SER A 44 -13.54 -6.52 -1.64
CA SER A 44 -12.99 -5.25 -2.11
C SER A 44 -12.64 -4.27 -0.99
N GLY A 45 -11.89 -3.25 -1.37
CA GLY A 45 -11.52 -2.14 -0.50
C GLY A 45 -10.83 -1.02 -1.27
N TYR A 46 -10.41 0.01 -0.55
CA TYR A 46 -9.73 1.17 -1.10
C TYR A 46 -8.31 1.29 -0.55
N PHE A 47 -7.36 1.51 -1.45
CA PHE A 47 -6.05 2.06 -1.12
C PHE A 47 -6.06 3.53 -1.50
N ASP A 48 -5.87 4.41 -0.53
CA ASP A 48 -5.63 5.82 -0.82
C ASP A 48 -4.12 6.07 -0.82
N VAL A 49 -3.61 6.75 -1.84
CA VAL A 49 -2.19 7.13 -1.98
C VAL A 49 -2.06 8.63 -2.21
N ARG A 50 -0.91 9.21 -1.89
CA ARG A 50 -0.62 10.62 -2.21
C ARG A 50 -0.09 10.76 -3.64
N ASP A 51 -0.63 11.72 -4.38
CA ASP A 51 -0.03 12.19 -5.62
C ASP A 51 1.17 13.13 -5.35
N GLN A 52 1.77 13.67 -6.41
CA GLN A 52 2.90 14.60 -6.33
C GLN A 52 2.58 15.93 -5.64
N ASN A 53 1.30 16.33 -5.61
CA ASN A 53 0.80 17.53 -4.96
C ASN A 53 0.26 17.24 -3.55
N ASP A 54 0.61 16.06 -3.00
CA ASP A 54 0.15 15.57 -1.71
C ASP A 54 -1.39 15.47 -1.61
N GLN A 55 -2.08 15.27 -2.73
CA GLN A 55 -3.53 15.03 -2.79
C GLN A 55 -3.84 13.53 -2.75
N TRP A 56 -4.97 13.17 -2.16
CA TRP A 56 -5.41 11.78 -2.10
C TRP A 56 -5.94 11.30 -3.46
N ILE A 57 -5.38 10.20 -3.95
CA ILE A 57 -5.95 9.37 -5.02
C ILE A 57 -6.49 8.09 -4.38
N ARG A 58 -7.77 7.79 -4.64
CA ARG A 58 -8.43 6.56 -4.18
C ARG A 58 -8.39 5.49 -5.26
N ILE A 59 -7.79 4.35 -4.95
CA ILE A 59 -7.68 3.18 -5.83
C ILE A 59 -8.64 2.11 -5.30
N ALA A 60 -9.63 1.72 -6.11
CA ALA A 60 -10.54 0.64 -5.80
C ALA A 60 -9.90 -0.71 -6.16
N LEU A 61 -9.60 -1.53 -5.15
CA LEU A 61 -9.09 -2.89 -5.35
C LEU A 61 -10.24 -3.89 -5.20
N LYS A 62 -10.48 -4.67 -6.25
CA LYS A 62 -11.53 -5.71 -6.31
C LYS A 62 -10.92 -7.06 -6.68
N LYS A 63 -11.69 -8.14 -6.50
CA LYS A 63 -11.30 -9.50 -6.87
C LYS A 63 -10.59 -9.57 -8.23
N GLY A 64 -9.43 -10.21 -8.26
CA GLY A 64 -8.57 -10.35 -9.45
C GLY A 64 -7.63 -9.16 -9.68
N GLY A 65 -7.79 -8.06 -8.93
CA GLY A 65 -6.86 -6.94 -8.94
C GLY A 65 -5.63 -7.21 -8.09
N MET A 66 -4.48 -6.75 -8.56
CA MET A 66 -3.21 -6.71 -7.83
C MET A 66 -2.73 -5.26 -7.75
N ILE A 67 -2.21 -4.87 -6.59
CA ILE A 67 -1.56 -3.58 -6.38
C ILE A 67 -0.18 -3.79 -5.74
N VAL A 68 0.77 -2.97 -6.17
CA VAL A 68 2.11 -2.87 -5.61
C VAL A 68 2.30 -1.42 -5.22
N LEU A 69 2.38 -1.15 -3.92
CA LEU A 69 2.74 0.18 -3.41
C LEU A 69 4.25 0.20 -3.13
N PRO A 70 5.01 1.11 -3.75
CA PRO A 70 6.45 1.15 -3.56
C PRO A 70 6.82 1.60 -2.14
N ALA A 71 7.96 1.10 -1.66
CA ALA A 71 8.55 1.54 -0.39
C ALA A 71 8.64 3.07 -0.32
N GLY A 72 8.31 3.64 0.84
CA GLY A 72 8.34 5.10 1.08
C GLY A 72 7.15 5.90 0.54
N MET A 73 6.17 5.28 -0.11
CA MET A 73 4.91 5.93 -0.48
C MET A 73 3.99 6.06 0.74
N TYR A 74 3.48 7.27 1.01
CA TYR A 74 2.39 7.44 1.97
C TYR A 74 1.09 6.90 1.40
N HIS A 75 0.44 6.04 2.17
CA HIS A 75 -0.81 5.41 1.80
C HIS A 75 -1.63 5.05 3.04
N ARG A 76 -2.84 4.58 2.79
CA ARG A 76 -3.73 3.97 3.79
C ARG A 76 -4.70 3.01 3.11
N PHE A 77 -5.24 2.08 3.88
CA PHE A 77 -6.24 1.13 3.44
C PHE A 77 -7.54 1.28 4.24
N THR A 78 -8.67 1.12 3.57
CA THR A 78 -9.98 0.97 4.21
C THR A 78 -10.85 -0.02 3.45
N LEU A 79 -11.74 -0.70 4.16
CA LEU A 79 -12.80 -1.46 3.53
C LEU A 79 -13.79 -0.52 2.84
N ASP A 80 -14.45 -1.00 1.80
CA ASP A 80 -15.62 -0.31 1.26
C ASP A 80 -16.90 -0.71 2.03
N THR A 81 -18.06 -0.36 1.49
CA THR A 81 -19.35 -0.62 2.15
C THR A 81 -19.68 -2.10 2.29
N ASP A 82 -19.04 -2.99 1.53
CA ASP A 82 -19.26 -4.44 1.62
C ASP A 82 -18.50 -5.05 2.81
N ASN A 83 -17.63 -4.28 3.47
CA ASN A 83 -16.93 -4.62 4.73
C ASN A 83 -16.15 -5.95 4.70
N TYR A 84 -15.69 -6.38 3.53
CA TYR A 84 -14.92 -7.61 3.40
C TYR A 84 -13.90 -7.56 2.25
N ILE A 85 -12.67 -7.94 2.55
CA ILE A 85 -11.68 -8.32 1.54
C ILE A 85 -10.90 -9.57 2.01
N LYS A 86 -10.61 -10.48 1.07
CA LYS A 86 -9.61 -11.53 1.24
C LYS A 86 -8.44 -11.19 0.33
N ALA A 87 -7.30 -10.89 0.92
CA ALA A 87 -6.09 -10.53 0.19
C ALA A 87 -5.01 -11.59 0.38
N MET A 88 -4.39 -11.99 -0.73
CA MET A 88 -3.07 -12.59 -0.70
C MET A 88 -2.05 -11.45 -0.56
N ARG A 89 -1.18 -11.56 0.43
CA ARG A 89 -0.09 -10.63 0.64
C ARG A 89 1.20 -11.30 0.16
N LEU A 90 2.02 -10.57 -0.59
CA LEU A 90 3.27 -11.08 -1.16
C LEU A 90 4.46 -10.28 -0.64
N PHE A 91 5.60 -10.95 -0.49
CA PHE A 91 6.84 -10.36 0.06
C PHE A 91 8.05 -10.65 -0.80
N VAL A 92 9.01 -9.73 -0.74
CA VAL A 92 10.36 -9.96 -1.21
C VAL A 92 11.20 -10.31 0.02
N GLY A 93 11.40 -11.60 0.27
CA GLY A 93 12.09 -12.09 1.47
C GLY A 93 11.20 -12.12 2.71
N ASP A 94 11.82 -12.03 3.89
CA ASP A 94 11.11 -12.07 5.17
C ASP A 94 10.23 -10.82 5.35
N PRO A 95 8.93 -10.97 5.67
CA PRO A 95 8.02 -9.83 5.73
C PRO A 95 8.32 -8.91 6.90
N VAL A 96 8.55 -7.62 6.61
CA VAL A 96 8.59 -6.54 7.60
C VAL A 96 7.31 -5.70 7.47
N TRP A 97 6.44 -5.80 8.47
CA TRP A 97 5.11 -5.20 8.44
C TRP A 97 5.00 -3.83 9.10
N THR A 98 6.09 -3.31 9.66
CA THR A 98 6.06 -2.14 10.52
C THR A 98 5.54 -0.92 9.75
N PRO A 99 4.38 -0.36 10.12
CA PRO A 99 3.93 0.91 9.57
C PRO A 99 4.65 2.05 10.28
N TYR A 100 5.03 3.06 9.50
CA TYR A 100 5.54 4.33 10.03
C TYR A 100 4.52 5.44 9.72
N ASN A 101 3.69 5.76 10.71
CA ASN A 101 2.61 6.74 10.57
C ASN A 101 3.18 8.13 10.28
N ARG A 102 2.63 8.86 9.32
CA ARG A 102 3.13 10.20 8.96
C ARG A 102 3.13 11.14 10.18
N PRO A 103 4.21 11.91 10.44
CA PRO A 103 5.39 12.16 9.59
C PRO A 103 6.59 11.24 9.86
N HIS A 104 7.18 10.69 8.79
CA HIS A 104 8.44 9.93 8.83
C HIS A 104 9.35 10.22 7.61
N ASP A 105 9.42 11.50 7.19
CA ASP A 105 10.18 11.91 5.99
C ASP A 105 11.70 11.73 6.09
N HIS A 106 12.22 11.45 7.29
CA HIS A 106 13.63 11.20 7.53
C HIS A 106 14.11 9.82 7.05
N LEU A 107 13.19 8.86 6.88
CA LEU A 107 13.51 7.47 6.53
C LEU A 107 14.17 7.36 5.14
N PRO A 108 15.19 6.50 4.95
CA PRO A 108 15.86 6.32 3.66
C PRO A 108 14.91 5.94 2.52
N ALA A 109 13.98 5.00 2.76
CA ALA A 109 12.99 4.58 1.75
C ALA A 109 12.13 5.76 1.24
N ARG A 110 11.73 6.67 2.15
CA ARG A 110 10.96 7.87 1.78
C ARG A 110 11.77 8.84 0.92
N LYS A 111 13.04 9.06 1.26
CA LYS A 111 13.95 9.91 0.47
C LYS A 111 14.20 9.32 -0.92
N GLU A 112 14.37 8.00 -1.01
CA GLU A 112 14.57 7.32 -2.28
C GLU A 112 13.30 7.36 -3.15
N PHE A 113 12.13 7.15 -2.56
CA PHE A 113 10.84 7.31 -3.24
C PHE A 113 10.69 8.70 -3.86
N LEU A 114 10.93 9.75 -3.08
CA LEU A 114 10.85 11.14 -3.56
C LEU A 114 11.87 11.43 -4.66
N ALA A 115 13.11 10.92 -4.53
CA ALA A 115 14.13 11.07 -5.56
C ALA A 115 13.74 10.39 -6.89
N LYS A 116 13.08 9.21 -6.83
CA LYS A 116 12.57 8.51 -8.03
C LYS A 116 11.41 9.27 -8.66
N LEU A 117 10.49 9.79 -7.85
CA LEU A 117 9.34 10.57 -8.32
C LEU A 117 9.80 11.82 -9.09
N LEU A 118 10.73 12.59 -8.52
CA LEU A 118 11.29 13.80 -9.15
C LEU A 118 12.07 13.50 -10.45
N LYS A 119 12.78 12.37 -10.52
CA LYS A 119 13.48 11.96 -11.75
C LYS A 119 12.51 11.67 -12.89
N SER A 120 11.39 11.01 -12.60
CA SER A 120 10.37 10.69 -13.61
C SER A 120 9.72 11.93 -14.22
N GLU A 121 9.63 13.03 -13.47
CA GLU A 121 9.14 14.32 -13.99
C GLU A 121 10.12 14.95 -14.99
N GLY A 122 11.41 14.94 -14.66
CA GLY A 122 12.45 15.49 -15.53
C GLY A 122 12.58 14.74 -16.87
N GLU A 123 12.34 13.43 -16.86
CA GLU A 123 12.32 12.61 -18.08
C GLU A 123 11.05 12.82 -18.91
N ASN A 124 9.87 12.97 -18.27
CA ASN A 124 8.61 13.24 -18.99
C ASN A 124 8.54 14.64 -19.61
N GLN A 125 9.28 15.63 -19.07
CA GLN A 125 9.38 16.96 -19.71
C GLN A 125 10.31 16.99 -20.93
N ALA A 126 11.23 16.04 -21.07
CA ALA A 126 12.19 15.99 -22.17
C ALA A 126 11.61 15.46 -23.50
N VAL A 127 10.37 14.94 -23.49
CA VAL A 127 9.72 14.34 -24.67
C VAL A 127 8.72 15.26 -25.41
N GLU A 128 8.51 16.50 -24.97
CA GLU A 128 7.62 17.47 -25.66
C GLU A 128 8.36 18.38 -26.66
N GLY A 129 9.37 17.85 -27.36
CA GLY A 129 10.23 18.66 -28.23
C GLY A 129 10.62 18.02 -29.54
N PHE A 130 9.66 17.60 -30.38
CA PHE A 130 9.82 17.44 -31.84
C PHE A 130 8.49 17.66 -32.58
#